data_AF-A0A120GAJ5-F1
#
_entry.id   AF-A0A120GAJ5-F1
#
_cell.length_a   1.000
_cell.length_b   1.000
_cell.length_c   1.000
_cell.angle_alpha   90.00
_cell.angle_beta   90.00
_cell.angle_gamma   90.00
#
_symmetry.space_group_name_H-M   'P 1'
#
loop_
_entity.id
_entity.type
_entity.pdbx_description
1 polymer ?
#
loop_
_entity_poly.entity_id
_entity_poly.type
_entity_poly.pdbx_seq_one_letter_code
_entity_poly.pdbx_strand_id
1 'polypeptide(L)'
;MEELRPPVAAQMSHIEFSRWYWSVESLHMFCELLGLPRSGTKSQLRERIAAKLGGTEAGASETPKRKPKSSFNWAKEPLEATTIITDSVSFGPNLRGWLKKQIGPRFVCHSDFMAWIKSNEGATLADAIEAWHEIERERSQPGFRREIALCNNYLRYLRAIRDDYPDMSQEDAMRCWQEKKLRPAQDGFVIYERNDLRFIEQAK
;
A
#
# COMPACT_ATOMS: atom_id res chain seq x y z
N MET A 1 -13.24 -10.95 21.66
CA MET A 1 -11.85 -10.77 21.19
C MET A 1 -11.09 -10.12 22.33
N GLU A 2 -10.05 -10.77 22.85
CA GLU A 2 -9.18 -10.20 23.88
C GLU A 2 -8.08 -9.39 23.19
N GLU A 3 -8.02 -8.09 23.49
CA GLU A 3 -6.95 -7.23 22.96
C GLU A 3 -5.73 -7.30 23.87
N LEU A 4 -4.70 -8.04 23.44
CA LEU A 4 -3.43 -8.16 24.17
C LEU A 4 -2.49 -6.98 23.93
N ARG A 5 -2.77 -6.20 22.89
CA ARG A 5 -1.99 -5.02 22.52
C ARG A 5 -2.15 -3.95 23.60
N PRO A 6 -1.05 -3.36 24.10
CA PRO A 6 -1.14 -2.28 25.07
C PRO A 6 -1.84 -1.06 24.48
N PRO A 7 -2.49 -0.21 25.32
CA PRO A 7 -3.04 1.04 24.86
C PRO A 7 -1.93 1.98 24.35
N VAL A 8 -2.33 2.96 23.54
CA VAL A 8 -1.42 4.03 23.07
C VAL A 8 -0.90 4.82 24.26
N ALA A 9 0.43 4.94 24.38
CA ALA A 9 1.08 5.62 25.49
C ALA A 9 2.34 6.36 25.03
N ALA A 10 2.58 7.56 25.59
CA ALA A 10 3.67 8.45 25.17
C ALA A 10 5.05 7.87 25.49
N GLN A 11 5.11 7.16 26.62
CA GLN A 11 6.30 6.55 27.20
C GLN A 11 6.59 5.14 26.66
N MET A 12 5.87 4.68 25.63
CA MET A 12 6.10 3.37 25.03
C MET A 12 7.50 3.33 24.39
N SER A 13 8.26 2.26 24.64
CA SER A 13 9.57 2.11 24.02
C SER A 13 9.46 1.82 22.52
N HIS A 14 10.50 2.16 21.75
CA HIS A 14 10.59 1.78 20.33
C HIS A 14 10.43 0.26 20.11
N ILE A 15 11.02 -0.55 20.99
CA ILE A 15 10.96 -2.01 20.93
C ILE A 15 9.51 -2.49 21.10
N GLU A 16 8.83 -1.97 22.12
CA GLU A 16 7.45 -2.34 22.40
C GLU A 16 6.52 -1.87 21.27
N PHE A 17 6.66 -0.63 20.81
CA PHE A 17 5.91 -0.12 19.67
C PHE A 17 6.08 -0.99 18.41
N SER A 18 7.31 -1.42 18.13
CA SER A 18 7.64 -2.22 16.96
C SER A 18 7.04 -3.62 17.01
N ARG A 19 6.80 -4.18 18.20
CA ARG A 19 6.22 -5.52 18.40
C ARG A 19 4.74 -5.63 18.01
N TRP A 20 4.05 -4.52 17.80
CA TRP A 20 2.61 -4.53 17.56
C TRP A 20 2.24 -4.00 16.18
N TYR A 21 1.18 -4.61 15.64
CA TYR A 21 0.45 -4.03 14.51
C TYR A 21 -0.49 -2.94 15.03
N TRP A 22 -0.32 -1.72 14.51
CA TRP A 22 -1.15 -0.58 14.86
C TRP A 22 -2.12 -0.25 13.73
N SER A 23 -3.37 0.06 14.05
CA SER A 23 -4.31 0.61 13.08
C SER A 23 -3.94 2.06 12.73
N VAL A 24 -4.50 2.61 11.65
CA VAL A 24 -4.23 4.03 11.28
C VAL A 24 -4.74 4.96 12.37
N GLU A 25 -5.87 4.64 12.99
CA GLU A 25 -6.46 5.37 14.10
C GLU A 25 -5.50 5.41 15.30
N SER A 26 -4.93 4.26 15.69
CA SER A 26 -3.96 4.24 16.78
C SER A 26 -2.68 5.00 16.43
N LEU A 27 -2.21 4.94 15.18
CA LEU A 27 -1.05 5.73 14.73
C LEU A 27 -1.36 7.24 14.80
N HIS A 28 -2.56 7.67 14.43
CA HIS A 28 -2.97 9.06 14.60
C HIS A 28 -2.98 9.49 16.08
N MET A 29 -3.44 8.64 16.99
CA MET A 29 -3.37 8.90 18.44
C MET A 29 -1.92 9.04 18.93
N PHE A 30 -1.00 8.18 18.48
CA PHE A 30 0.43 8.35 18.78
C PHE A 30 0.97 9.67 18.24
N CYS A 31 0.61 10.06 17.02
CA CYS A 31 1.04 11.32 16.45
C CYS A 31 0.54 12.51 17.28
N GLU A 32 -0.72 12.52 17.71
CA GLU A 32 -1.27 13.57 18.57
C GLU A 32 -0.54 13.65 19.90
N LEU A 33 -0.35 12.50 20.54
CA LEU A 33 0.29 12.41 21.86
C LEU A 33 1.77 12.82 21.84
N LEU A 34 2.47 12.55 20.73
CA LEU A 34 3.90 12.85 20.55
C LEU A 34 4.17 14.19 19.84
N GLY A 35 3.12 14.95 19.49
CA GLY A 35 3.24 16.22 18.77
C GLY A 35 3.77 16.07 17.33
N LEU A 36 3.47 14.97 16.65
CA LEU A 36 3.90 14.66 15.29
C LEU A 36 2.80 14.96 14.26
N PRO A 37 3.16 15.28 12.99
CA PRO A 37 2.20 15.34 11.90
C PRO A 37 1.43 14.02 11.72
N ARG A 38 0.14 14.12 11.37
CA ARG A 38 -0.75 12.98 11.03
C ARG A 38 -0.83 12.69 9.52
N SER A 39 -0.05 13.39 8.71
CA SER A 39 -0.03 13.20 7.25
C SER A 39 0.82 12.01 6.84
N GLY A 40 0.45 11.41 5.71
CA GLY A 40 1.22 10.36 5.04
C GLY A 40 0.53 9.00 5.02
N THR A 41 1.22 8.03 4.44
CA THR A 41 0.81 6.62 4.44
C THR A 41 1.00 5.99 5.81
N LYS A 42 0.38 4.83 6.04
CA LYS A 42 0.55 4.06 7.27
C LYS A 42 2.02 3.74 7.61
N SER A 43 2.85 3.44 6.61
CA SER A 43 4.29 3.19 6.80
C SER A 43 4.99 4.45 7.29
N GLN A 44 4.74 5.59 6.63
CA GLN A 44 5.33 6.87 7.00
C GLN A 44 4.94 7.31 8.42
N LEU A 45 3.68 7.10 8.81
CA LEU A 45 3.24 7.33 10.19
C LEU A 45 4.02 6.45 11.17
N ARG A 46 4.13 5.15 10.89
CA ARG A 46 4.84 4.18 11.73
C ARG A 46 6.33 4.51 11.87
N GLU A 47 7.02 4.80 10.77
CA GLU A 47 8.44 5.20 10.75
C GLU A 47 8.67 6.46 11.58
N ARG A 48 7.82 7.48 11.42
CA ARG A 48 7.90 8.73 12.17
C ARG A 48 7.73 8.53 13.68
N ILE A 49 6.75 7.73 14.08
CA ILE A 49 6.50 7.40 15.49
C ILE A 49 7.68 6.58 16.04
N ALA A 50 8.13 5.56 15.31
CA ALA A 50 9.27 4.73 15.71
C ALA A 50 10.53 5.58 15.95
N ALA A 51 10.86 6.50 15.04
CA ALA A 51 11.99 7.42 15.21
C ALA A 51 11.86 8.26 16.49
N LYS A 52 10.69 8.89 16.70
CA LYS A 52 10.42 9.71 17.89
C LYS A 52 10.55 8.91 19.20
N LEU A 53 10.04 7.68 19.24
CA LEU A 53 10.15 6.79 20.41
C LEU A 53 11.57 6.22 20.59
N GLY A 54 12.37 6.13 19.52
CA GLY A 54 13.76 5.67 19.54
C GLY A 54 14.77 6.73 19.97
N GLY A 55 14.33 7.96 20.26
CA GLY A 55 15.21 9.06 20.63
C GLY A 55 16.09 9.58 19.48
N THR A 56 15.87 9.10 18.26
CA THR A 56 16.40 9.77 17.08
C THR A 56 15.55 11.01 16.88
N GLU A 57 16.15 12.20 16.93
CA GLU A 57 15.45 13.38 16.47
C GLU A 57 14.95 13.06 15.07
N ALA A 58 13.62 13.03 14.92
CA ALA A 58 13.01 12.74 13.67
C ALA A 58 13.47 13.83 12.70
N GLY A 59 14.51 13.53 11.94
CA GLY A 59 14.68 14.08 10.62
C GLY A 59 13.42 13.66 9.90
N ALA A 60 12.43 14.54 9.91
CA ALA A 60 11.28 14.47 9.06
C ALA A 60 11.82 14.44 7.64
N SER A 61 12.19 13.26 7.16
CA SER A 61 12.42 13.01 5.75
C SER A 61 11.03 12.91 5.13
N GLU A 62 10.27 14.00 5.24
CA GLU A 62 9.62 14.47 4.03
C GLU A 62 10.79 14.77 3.09
N THR A 63 11.25 13.77 2.34
CA THR A 63 11.97 14.06 1.11
C THR A 63 11.10 15.11 0.44
N PRO A 64 11.56 16.38 0.32
CA PRO A 64 10.72 17.44 -0.18
C PRO A 64 10.22 16.93 -1.52
N LYS A 65 8.89 16.85 -1.69
CA LYS A 65 8.32 16.46 -2.97
C LYS A 65 8.94 17.41 -3.99
N ARG A 66 9.86 16.89 -4.81
CA ARG A 66 10.56 17.70 -5.79
C ARG A 66 9.47 18.39 -6.59
N LYS A 67 9.51 19.72 -6.64
CA LYS A 67 8.56 20.46 -7.47
C LYS A 67 8.73 19.93 -8.89
N PRO A 68 7.64 19.57 -9.59
CA PRO A 68 7.75 19.14 -10.97
C PRO A 68 8.42 20.26 -11.78
N LYS A 69 9.34 19.87 -12.66
CA LYS A 69 10.01 20.75 -13.60
C LYS A 69 9.08 21.13 -14.75
N SER A 70 8.20 20.22 -15.13
CA SER A 70 7.25 20.46 -16.22
C SER A 70 6.09 21.36 -15.77
N SER A 71 5.79 22.36 -16.60
CA SER A 71 4.60 23.21 -16.50
C SER A 71 3.36 22.63 -17.20
N PHE A 72 3.47 21.43 -17.81
CA PHE A 72 2.37 20.82 -18.56
C PHE A 72 1.16 20.52 -17.68
N ASN A 73 -0.01 21.02 -18.07
CA ASN A 73 -1.23 20.86 -17.29
C ASN A 73 -2.02 19.62 -17.73
N TRP A 74 -1.64 18.46 -17.17
CA TRP A 74 -2.28 17.17 -17.42
C TRP A 74 -3.80 17.13 -17.20
N ALA A 75 -4.38 18.07 -16.46
CA ALA A 75 -5.81 18.11 -16.21
C ALA A 75 -6.61 18.77 -17.34
N LYS A 76 -5.98 19.62 -18.16
CA LYS A 76 -6.68 20.48 -19.13
C LYS A 76 -6.12 20.42 -20.55
N GLU A 77 -4.83 20.15 -20.70
CA GLU A 77 -4.19 20.11 -22.01
C GLU A 77 -4.75 18.94 -22.84
N PRO A 78 -4.90 19.12 -24.17
CA PRO A 78 -5.23 18.03 -25.06
C PRO A 78 -4.10 16.99 -25.05
N LEU A 79 -4.48 15.72 -25.14
CA LEU A 79 -3.55 14.60 -25.15
C LEU A 79 -3.59 13.92 -26.51
N GLU A 80 -2.41 13.56 -27.00
CA GLU A 80 -2.18 12.88 -28.26
C GLU A 80 -1.18 11.73 -28.05
N ALA A 81 -1.09 10.82 -29.02
CA ALA A 81 -0.18 9.68 -28.92
C ALA A 81 1.29 10.11 -28.77
N THR A 82 1.66 11.25 -29.35
CA THR A 82 3.00 11.86 -29.29
C THR A 82 3.25 12.69 -28.03
N THR A 83 2.24 12.90 -27.16
CA THR A 83 2.41 13.67 -25.92
C THR A 83 3.45 12.99 -25.04
N ILE A 84 4.46 13.75 -24.62
CA ILE A 84 5.56 13.28 -23.79
C ILE A 84 5.12 13.23 -22.32
N ILE A 85 5.40 12.11 -21.65
CA ILE A 85 5.21 11.90 -20.22
C ILE A 85 6.23 12.74 -19.47
N THR A 86 5.74 13.57 -18.56
CA THR A 86 6.56 14.48 -17.76
C THR A 86 6.59 14.07 -16.29
N ASP A 87 7.52 14.61 -15.53
CA ASP A 87 7.60 14.44 -14.07
C ASP A 87 6.37 14.95 -13.29
N SER A 88 5.50 15.73 -13.95
CA SER A 88 4.23 16.24 -13.43
C SER A 88 3.01 15.38 -13.76
N VAL A 89 3.20 14.20 -14.37
CA VAL A 89 2.09 13.33 -14.83
C VAL A 89 1.07 13.04 -13.73
N SER A 90 -0.20 13.26 -14.06
CA SER A 90 -1.30 13.02 -13.15
C SER A 90 -2.34 12.07 -13.76
N PHE A 91 -2.77 11.09 -12.98
CA PHE A 91 -3.76 10.07 -13.39
C PHE A 91 -5.19 10.56 -13.20
N GLY A 92 -5.46 11.81 -13.56
CA GLY A 92 -6.78 12.43 -13.46
C GLY A 92 -7.77 11.94 -14.53
N PRO A 93 -9.01 12.45 -14.52
CA PRO A 93 -10.04 12.09 -15.50
C PRO A 93 -9.61 12.34 -16.95
N ASN A 94 -8.81 13.37 -17.22
CA ASN A 94 -8.32 13.70 -18.57
C ASN A 94 -7.47 12.55 -19.14
N LEU A 95 -6.34 12.22 -18.50
CA LEU A 95 -5.46 11.13 -18.93
C LEU A 95 -6.16 9.77 -18.95
N ARG A 96 -6.92 9.44 -17.90
CA ARG A 96 -7.65 8.16 -17.85
C ARG A 96 -8.73 8.06 -18.94
N GLY A 97 -9.43 9.15 -19.21
CA GLY A 97 -10.45 9.22 -20.25
C GLY A 97 -9.83 9.07 -21.64
N TRP A 98 -8.69 9.72 -21.87
CA TRP A 98 -7.94 9.57 -23.11
C TRP A 98 -7.43 8.14 -23.30
N LEU A 99 -6.75 7.55 -22.30
CA LEU A 99 -6.26 6.17 -22.36
C LEU A 99 -7.40 5.17 -22.58
N LYS A 100 -8.54 5.35 -21.90
CA LYS A 100 -9.72 4.51 -22.10
C LYS A 100 -10.28 4.60 -23.52
N LYS A 101 -10.20 5.76 -24.18
CA LYS A 101 -10.61 5.90 -25.59
C LYS A 101 -9.65 5.16 -26.52
N GLN A 102 -8.35 5.17 -26.25
CA GLN A 102 -7.34 4.52 -27.09
C GLN A 102 -7.29 2.99 -26.90
N ILE A 103 -7.29 2.53 -25.65
CA ILE A 103 -7.18 1.11 -25.29
C ILE A 103 -8.54 0.40 -25.32
N GLY A 104 -9.60 1.13 -25.03
CA GLY A 104 -10.98 0.62 -24.99
C GLY A 104 -11.48 0.25 -23.59
N PRO A 105 -12.63 -0.43 -23.50
CA PRO A 105 -13.37 -0.63 -22.24
C PRO A 105 -12.66 -1.52 -21.22
N ARG A 106 -11.68 -2.32 -21.66
CA ARG A 106 -10.86 -3.17 -20.77
C ARG A 106 -9.79 -2.39 -20.00
N PHE A 107 -9.57 -1.12 -20.33
CA PHE A 107 -8.56 -0.31 -19.68
C PHE A 107 -8.81 -0.18 -18.17
N VAL A 108 -7.79 -0.57 -17.40
CA VAL A 108 -7.73 -0.33 -15.95
C VAL A 108 -6.40 0.36 -15.64
N CYS A 109 -6.48 1.49 -14.93
CA CYS A 109 -5.31 2.19 -14.44
C CYS A 109 -4.87 1.55 -13.11
N HIS A 110 -4.17 0.42 -13.16
CA HIS A 110 -3.63 -0.27 -11.99
C HIS A 110 -2.26 0.29 -11.59
N SER A 111 -1.81 -0.03 -10.38
CA SER A 111 -0.58 0.51 -9.79
C SER A 111 0.68 0.21 -10.60
N ASP A 112 0.75 -0.95 -11.24
CA ASP A 112 1.96 -1.38 -11.96
C ASP A 112 2.14 -0.54 -13.23
N PHE A 113 1.04 -0.24 -13.93
CA PHE A 113 1.02 0.71 -15.03
C PHE A 113 1.31 2.14 -14.57
N MET A 114 0.76 2.57 -13.41
CA MET A 114 1.11 3.88 -12.84
C MET A 114 2.59 3.99 -12.49
N ALA A 115 3.20 2.91 -11.97
CA ALA A 115 4.62 2.86 -11.66
C ALA A 115 5.44 2.96 -12.95
N TRP A 116 5.07 2.20 -13.99
CA TRP A 116 5.71 2.29 -15.30
C TRP A 116 5.68 3.73 -15.85
N ILE A 117 4.52 4.40 -15.88
CA ILE A 117 4.43 5.78 -16.36
C ILE A 117 5.34 6.72 -15.57
N LYS A 118 5.38 6.59 -14.24
CA LYS A 118 6.22 7.46 -13.39
C LYS A 118 7.72 7.20 -13.55
N SER A 119 8.10 5.98 -13.92
CA SER A 119 9.50 5.60 -14.14
C SER A 119 10.00 5.90 -15.55
N ASN A 120 9.11 6.21 -16.50
CA ASN A 120 9.42 6.45 -17.91
C ASN A 120 9.12 7.90 -18.30
N GLU A 121 9.68 8.87 -17.56
CA GLU A 121 9.69 10.28 -17.99
C GLU A 121 10.41 10.40 -19.34
N GLY A 122 9.82 11.15 -20.28
CA GLY A 122 10.34 11.30 -21.65
C GLY A 122 9.75 10.32 -22.67
N ALA A 123 9.09 9.25 -22.24
CA ALA A 123 8.32 8.37 -23.14
C ALA A 123 7.04 9.07 -23.63
N THR A 124 6.47 8.58 -24.73
CA THR A 124 5.21 9.08 -25.29
C THR A 124 3.99 8.36 -24.69
N LEU A 125 2.79 8.92 -24.86
CA LEU A 125 1.56 8.21 -24.53
C LEU A 125 1.29 7.00 -25.44
N ALA A 126 1.87 6.95 -26.64
CA ALA A 126 1.88 5.75 -27.48
C ALA A 126 2.66 4.61 -26.79
N ASP A 127 3.87 4.91 -26.29
CA ASP A 127 4.69 3.94 -25.54
C ASP A 127 3.94 3.45 -24.29
N ALA A 128 3.19 4.33 -23.62
CA ALA A 128 2.36 3.94 -22.48
C ALA A 128 1.24 2.96 -22.86
N ILE A 129 0.62 3.12 -24.03
CA ILE A 129 -0.41 2.18 -24.50
C ILE A 129 0.23 0.81 -24.76
N GLU A 130 1.39 0.77 -25.43
CA GLU A 130 2.12 -0.47 -25.69
C GLU A 130 2.53 -1.17 -24.39
N ALA A 131 3.07 -0.40 -23.44
CA ALA A 131 3.44 -0.90 -22.12
C ALA A 131 2.23 -1.43 -21.34
N TRP A 132 1.06 -0.79 -21.43
CA TRP A 132 -0.16 -1.31 -20.81
C TRP A 132 -0.51 -2.69 -21.38
N HIS A 133 -0.45 -2.86 -22.71
CA HIS A 133 -0.72 -4.15 -23.34
C HIS A 133 0.31 -5.22 -22.96
N GLU A 134 1.59 -4.87 -22.83
CA GLU A 134 2.62 -5.81 -22.35
C GLU A 134 2.35 -6.24 -20.91
N ILE A 135 2.08 -5.29 -20.01
CA ILE A 135 1.77 -5.61 -18.62
C ILE A 135 0.52 -6.50 -18.53
N GLU A 136 -0.53 -6.24 -19.32
CA GLU A 136 -1.70 -7.12 -19.33
C GLU A 136 -1.40 -8.51 -19.90
N ARG A 137 -0.52 -8.62 -20.91
CA ARG A 137 -0.07 -9.93 -21.43
C ARG A 137 0.64 -10.71 -20.35
N GLU A 138 1.62 -10.11 -19.67
CA GLU A 138 2.35 -10.75 -18.56
C GLU A 138 1.40 -11.18 -17.45
N ARG A 139 0.45 -10.32 -17.07
CA ARG A 139 -0.56 -10.61 -16.04
C ARG A 139 -1.51 -11.74 -16.41
N SER A 140 -1.70 -11.99 -17.71
CA SER A 140 -2.54 -13.07 -18.23
C SER A 140 -1.82 -14.42 -18.34
N GLN A 141 -0.50 -14.45 -18.17
CA GLN A 141 0.26 -15.70 -18.29
C GLN A 141 -0.13 -16.70 -17.19
N PRO A 142 -0.24 -18.01 -17.53
CA PRO A 142 -0.45 -19.05 -16.54
C PRO A 142 0.64 -19.01 -15.47
N GLY A 143 0.22 -18.97 -14.20
CA GLY A 143 1.14 -18.89 -13.07
C GLY A 143 1.62 -17.48 -12.70
N PHE A 144 1.18 -16.43 -13.42
CA PHE A 144 1.44 -15.06 -12.99
C PHE A 144 0.91 -14.84 -11.57
N ARG A 145 1.80 -14.44 -10.68
CA ARG A 145 1.49 -14.17 -9.28
C ARG A 145 2.05 -12.83 -8.88
N ARG A 146 1.20 -11.81 -8.95
CA ARG A 146 1.55 -10.43 -8.58
C ARG A 146 2.18 -10.35 -7.20
N GLU A 147 3.33 -9.71 -7.06
CA GLU A 147 3.94 -9.42 -5.75
C GLU A 147 3.05 -8.48 -4.92
N ILE A 148 2.81 -8.81 -3.65
CA ILE A 148 2.14 -7.91 -2.71
C ILE A 148 3.22 -7.24 -1.87
N ALA A 149 3.26 -5.91 -1.92
CA ALA A 149 4.20 -5.11 -1.14
C ALA A 149 4.22 -5.52 0.33
N LEU A 150 5.42 -5.57 0.93
CA LEU A 150 5.64 -6.02 2.31
C LEU A 150 4.77 -5.29 3.34
N CYS A 151 4.52 -4.00 3.11
CA CYS A 151 3.68 -3.17 3.99
C CYS A 151 2.18 -3.54 3.97
N ASN A 152 1.71 -4.26 2.95
CA ASN A 152 0.32 -4.68 2.82
C ASN A 152 0.06 -6.02 3.54
N ASN A 153 0.15 -5.93 4.87
CA ASN A 153 -0.04 -7.06 5.79
C ASN A 153 -1.32 -7.84 5.53
N TYR A 154 -2.44 -7.14 5.35
CA TYR A 154 -3.74 -7.77 5.14
C TYR A 154 -3.78 -8.64 3.88
N LEU A 155 -3.39 -8.10 2.72
CA LEU A 155 -3.42 -8.90 1.48
C LEU A 155 -2.39 -10.04 1.52
N ARG A 156 -1.21 -9.84 2.13
CA ARG A 156 -0.22 -10.92 2.30
C ARG A 156 -0.76 -12.03 3.19
N TYR A 157 -1.37 -11.67 4.33
CA TYR A 157 -1.98 -12.62 5.26
C TYR A 157 -3.08 -13.44 4.59
N LEU A 158 -4.03 -12.76 3.92
CA LEU A 158 -5.13 -13.42 3.20
C LEU A 158 -4.66 -14.31 2.05
N ARG A 159 -3.57 -13.93 1.38
CA ARG A 159 -2.99 -14.78 0.34
C ARG A 159 -2.37 -16.03 0.94
N ALA A 160 -1.57 -15.88 2.00
CA ALA A 160 -0.90 -17.00 2.65
C ALA A 160 -1.88 -18.02 3.22
N ILE A 161 -2.96 -17.56 3.89
CA ILE A 161 -3.98 -18.48 4.42
C ILE A 161 -4.75 -19.22 3.31
N ARG A 162 -5.01 -18.57 2.16
CA ARG A 162 -5.67 -19.21 1.01
C ARG A 162 -4.76 -20.15 0.24
N ASP A 163 -3.45 -19.91 0.25
CA ASP A 163 -2.48 -20.84 -0.30
C ASP A 163 -2.41 -22.13 0.54
N ASP A 164 -2.50 -22.02 1.87
CA ASP A 164 -2.51 -23.18 2.77
C ASP A 164 -3.89 -23.86 2.85
N TYR A 165 -4.98 -23.09 2.72
CA TYR A 165 -6.37 -23.55 2.78
C TYR A 165 -7.22 -22.94 1.65
N PRO A 166 -7.22 -23.55 0.45
CA PRO A 166 -7.91 -23.02 -0.72
C PRO A 166 -9.43 -22.86 -0.56
N ASP A 167 -10.06 -23.73 0.22
CA ASP A 167 -11.52 -23.74 0.44
C ASP A 167 -11.96 -22.77 1.57
N MET A 168 -11.03 -22.00 2.12
CA MET A 168 -11.28 -21.04 3.19
C MET A 168 -12.29 -19.97 2.76
N SER A 169 -13.38 -19.83 3.53
CA SER A 169 -14.35 -18.76 3.31
C SER A 169 -13.72 -17.38 3.57
N GLN A 170 -14.24 -16.34 2.91
CA GLN A 170 -13.77 -14.98 3.17
C GLN A 170 -14.05 -14.53 4.62
N GLU A 171 -15.14 -15.02 5.21
CA GLU A 171 -15.49 -14.71 6.61
C GLU A 171 -14.49 -15.33 7.58
N ASP A 172 -14.13 -16.60 7.38
CA ASP A 172 -13.18 -17.31 8.24
C ASP A 172 -11.77 -16.72 8.11
N ALA A 173 -11.33 -16.42 6.89
CA ALA A 173 -10.05 -15.75 6.67
C ALA A 173 -10.01 -14.37 7.33
N MET A 174 -11.14 -13.63 7.31
CA MET A 174 -11.28 -12.38 8.02
C MET A 174 -11.22 -12.59 9.54
N ARG A 175 -11.89 -13.61 10.08
CA ARG A 175 -11.86 -13.93 11.52
C ARG A 175 -10.43 -14.19 11.99
N CYS A 176 -9.68 -15.03 11.28
CA CYS A 176 -8.26 -15.29 11.57
C CYS A 176 -7.43 -13.99 11.57
N TRP A 177 -7.63 -13.13 10.57
CA TRP A 177 -6.95 -11.83 10.49
C TRP A 177 -7.28 -10.91 11.68
N GLN A 178 -8.57 -10.78 12.02
CA GLN A 178 -9.04 -9.90 13.10
C GLN A 178 -8.48 -10.34 14.45
N GLU A 179 -8.35 -11.65 14.68
CA GLU A 179 -7.72 -12.20 15.86
C GLU A 179 -6.19 -12.01 15.82
N LYS A 180 -5.51 -12.40 14.73
CA LYS A 180 -4.04 -12.35 14.67
C LYS A 180 -3.49 -10.93 14.86
N LYS A 181 -4.12 -9.91 14.29
CA LYS A 181 -3.64 -8.52 14.37
C LYS A 181 -3.66 -7.93 15.80
N LEU A 182 -4.40 -8.54 16.73
CA LEU A 182 -4.49 -8.13 18.14
C LEU A 182 -3.40 -8.80 19.02
N ARG A 183 -2.53 -9.62 18.42
CA ARG A 183 -1.47 -10.37 19.09
C ARG A 183 -0.09 -9.82 18.69
N PRO A 184 0.97 -10.15 19.47
CA PRO A 184 2.33 -9.74 19.12
C PRO A 184 2.70 -10.20 17.71
N ALA A 185 3.32 -9.30 16.96
CA ALA A 185 3.73 -9.52 15.57
C ALA A 185 5.22 -9.18 15.44
N GLN A 186 5.99 -10.06 14.80
CA GLN A 186 7.40 -9.80 14.57
C GLN A 186 7.56 -8.54 13.73
N ASP A 187 8.26 -7.54 14.28
CA ASP A 187 8.44 -6.20 13.70
C ASP A 187 7.13 -5.51 13.27
N GLY A 188 6.01 -5.92 13.88
CA GLY A 188 4.65 -5.43 13.62
C GLY A 188 4.07 -5.90 12.29
N PHE A 189 4.70 -6.89 11.65
CA PHE A 189 4.18 -7.55 10.48
C PHE A 189 3.30 -8.73 10.90
N VAL A 190 2.01 -8.65 10.54
CA VAL A 190 1.03 -9.69 10.79
C VAL A 190 1.18 -10.74 9.69
N ILE A 191 1.90 -11.82 10.02
CA ILE A 191 2.17 -12.94 9.12
C ILE A 191 1.27 -14.11 9.51
N TYR A 192 0.75 -14.81 8.50
CA TYR A 192 -0.04 -16.02 8.70
C TYR A 192 0.81 -17.15 9.24
N GLU A 193 0.29 -17.82 10.27
CA GLU A 193 0.81 -19.09 10.77
C GLU A 193 -0.32 -20.13 10.73
N ARG A 194 0.01 -21.40 10.46
CA ARG A 194 -0.99 -22.47 10.41
C ARG A 194 -1.80 -22.61 11.69
N ASN A 195 -1.22 -22.27 12.85
CA ASN A 195 -1.91 -22.27 14.14
C ASN A 195 -3.03 -21.21 14.24
N ASP A 196 -3.07 -20.21 13.36
CA ASP A 196 -4.11 -19.19 13.35
C ASP A 196 -5.50 -19.78 13.01
N LEU A 197 -5.56 -20.96 12.40
CA LEU A 197 -6.80 -21.68 12.10
C LEU A 197 -7.59 -22.06 13.34
N ARG A 198 -6.98 -22.11 14.52
CA ARG A 198 -7.71 -22.32 15.78
C ARG A 198 -8.79 -21.25 16.02
N PHE A 199 -8.66 -20.06 15.42
CA PHE A 199 -9.62 -18.97 15.57
C PHE A 199 -10.95 -19.22 14.84
N ILE A 200 -11.01 -20.19 13.94
CA ILE A 200 -12.25 -20.60 13.27
C ILE A 200 -12.84 -21.87 13.92
N GLU A 201 -12.02 -22.69 14.57
CA GLU A 201 -12.45 -23.89 15.30
C GLU A 201 -13.14 -23.55 16.63
N GLN A 202 -12.71 -22.48 17.31
CA GLN A 202 -13.27 -22.04 18.59
C GLN A 202 -14.63 -21.31 18.47
N ALA A 203 -15.12 -21.09 17.24
CA ALA A 203 -16.35 -20.34 16.96
C ALA A 203 -17.53 -21.22 16.51
N LYS A 204 -17.35 -22.55 16.46
CA LYS A 204 -18.42 -23.54 16.26
C LYS A 204 -18.74 -24.22 17.59
#